data_AF-A0AA97BM12-F1
#
_entry.id   AF-A0AA97BM12-F1
#
_cell.length_a   1.000
_cell.length_b   1.000
_cell.length_c   1.000
_cell.angle_alpha   90.00
_cell.angle_beta   90.00
_cell.angle_gamma   90.00
#
_symmetry.space_group_name_H-M   'P 1'
#
loop_
_entity.id
_entity.type
_entity.pdbx_description
1 polymer ?
#
loop_
_entity_poly.entity_id
_entity_poly.type
_entity_poly.pdbx_seq_one_letter_code
_entity_poly.pdbx_strand_id
1 'polypeptide(L)'
;MMKKTLPIAFSLLMAFTAFNANAGATCDTYFKEMNDLVKQAEEQYKDEANAGEQIALMKSQLEEAKKALASYPDDAQEQACSQALKAIEQAKEAVKTP
;
A
#
# COMPACT_ATOMS: atom_id res chain seq x y z
N MET A 1 -30.77 -34.24 23.16
CA MET A 1 -29.99 -33.43 22.20
C MET A 1 -29.92 -32.00 22.70
N MET A 2 -28.80 -31.59 23.31
CA MET A 2 -28.58 -30.24 23.82
C MET A 2 -27.82 -29.43 22.75
N LYS A 3 -28.48 -28.43 22.14
CA LYS A 3 -27.83 -27.45 21.25
C LYS A 3 -27.42 -26.26 22.11
N LYS A 4 -26.12 -26.08 22.26
CA LYS A 4 -25.43 -25.15 23.15
C LYS A 4 -25.88 -23.69 22.90
N THR A 5 -26.32 -23.03 23.96
CA THR A 5 -26.35 -21.57 24.06
C THR A 5 -24.93 -21.07 24.28
N LEU A 6 -24.51 -20.07 23.50
CA LEU A 6 -23.33 -19.26 23.80
C LEU A 6 -23.59 -17.82 23.31
N PRO A 7 -23.82 -16.87 24.22
CA PRO A 7 -23.93 -15.47 23.89
C PRO A 7 -22.54 -14.84 23.95
N ILE A 8 -22.02 -14.37 22.82
CA ILE A 8 -20.86 -13.47 22.83
C ILE A 8 -21.20 -12.30 21.91
N ALA A 9 -21.89 -11.33 22.50
CA ALA A 9 -21.88 -9.96 22.03
C ALA A 9 -20.45 -9.42 22.22
N PHE A 10 -19.63 -9.52 21.17
CA PHE A 10 -18.36 -8.80 21.09
C PHE A 10 -18.64 -7.41 20.51
N SER A 11 -19.35 -6.60 21.30
CA SER A 11 -19.40 -5.15 21.07
C SER A 11 -18.04 -4.57 21.43
N LEU A 12 -17.07 -4.70 20.52
CA LEU A 12 -15.87 -3.89 20.54
C LEU A 12 -16.25 -2.49 20.02
N LEU A 13 -16.72 -1.67 20.95
CA LEU A 13 -16.67 -0.22 20.82
C LEU A 13 -15.19 0.17 20.74
N MET A 14 -14.63 0.21 19.53
CA MET A 14 -13.33 0.86 19.32
C MET A 14 -13.59 2.36 19.25
N ALA A 15 -13.17 3.05 20.31
CA ALA A 15 -13.15 4.49 20.38
C ALA A 15 -12.26 5.03 19.25
N PHE A 16 -12.87 5.80 18.35
CA PHE A 16 -12.15 6.55 17.32
C PHE A 16 -11.35 7.66 18.00
N THR A 17 -10.06 7.43 18.24
CA THR A 17 -9.13 8.51 18.55
C THR A 17 -8.60 9.10 17.24
N ALA A 18 -9.03 10.35 17.00
CA ALA A 18 -8.45 11.40 16.16
C ALA A 18 -7.58 10.95 14.97
N PHE A 19 -8.14 11.07 13.78
CA PHE A 19 -7.43 11.07 12.50
C PHE A 19 -6.40 12.21 12.47
N ASN A 20 -5.11 11.89 12.55
CA ASN A 20 -4.08 12.75 11.99
C ASN A 20 -3.78 12.25 10.58
N ALA A 21 -4.23 13.03 9.60
CA ALA A 21 -4.03 12.75 8.19
C ALA A 21 -2.60 13.16 7.78
N ASN A 22 -1.63 12.30 8.09
CA ASN A 22 -0.39 12.21 7.33
C ASN A 22 0.09 10.77 7.47
N ALA A 23 0.27 10.06 6.36
CA ALA A 23 0.71 8.66 6.36
C ALA A 23 2.13 8.47 6.94
N GLY A 24 2.75 9.55 7.41
CA GLY A 24 4.08 9.55 7.97
C GLY A 24 5.15 9.59 6.87
N ALA A 25 6.34 10.07 7.22
CA ALA A 25 7.40 10.34 6.25
C ALA A 25 7.85 9.07 5.49
N THR A 26 7.71 7.89 6.09
CA THR A 26 8.04 6.62 5.43
C THR A 26 7.06 6.29 4.33
N CYS A 27 5.76 6.50 4.53
CA CYS A 27 4.77 6.24 3.49
C CYS A 27 4.87 7.23 2.34
N ASP A 28 5.18 8.50 2.62
CA ASP A 28 5.45 9.48 1.56
C ASP A 28 6.62 9.03 0.67
N THR A 29 7.70 8.52 1.29
CA THR A 29 8.84 7.96 0.57
C THR A 29 8.45 6.74 -0.25
N TYR A 30 7.68 5.80 0.33
CA TYR A 30 7.17 4.62 -0.37
C TYR A 30 6.37 4.98 -1.62
N PHE A 31 5.37 5.86 -1.48
CA PHE A 31 4.52 6.24 -2.62
C PHE A 31 5.28 7.02 -3.68
N LYS A 32 6.27 7.83 -3.28
CA LYS A 32 7.17 8.49 -4.23
C LYS A 32 7.96 7.46 -5.05
N GLU A 33 8.59 6.49 -4.41
CA GLU A 33 9.38 5.44 -5.07
C GLU A 33 8.53 4.63 -6.05
N MET A 34 7.32 4.23 -5.64
CA MET A 34 6.39 3.52 -6.51
C MET A 34 5.95 4.35 -7.72
N ASN A 35 5.66 5.65 -7.52
CA ASN A 35 5.30 6.54 -8.61
C ASN A 35 6.46 6.74 -9.59
N ASP A 36 7.68 6.84 -9.09
CA ASP A 36 8.88 6.94 -9.92
C ASP A 36 9.13 5.65 -10.72
N LEU A 37 8.82 4.47 -10.17
CA LEU A 37 8.85 3.20 -10.91
C LEU A 37 7.79 3.14 -12.01
N VAL A 38 6.57 3.60 -11.73
CA VAL A 38 5.50 3.67 -12.74
C VAL A 38 5.88 4.62 -13.88
N LYS A 39 6.47 5.77 -13.57
CA LYS A 39 6.98 6.70 -14.60
C LYS A 39 8.09 6.07 -15.44
N GLN A 40 9.02 5.36 -14.81
CA GLN A 40 10.07 4.64 -15.55
C GLN A 40 9.46 3.58 -16.48
N ALA A 41 8.49 2.81 -16.01
CA ALA A 41 7.77 1.85 -16.85
C ALA A 41 7.02 2.54 -18.00
N GLU A 42 6.35 3.66 -17.71
CA GLU A 42 5.66 4.46 -18.73
C GLU A 42 6.62 4.95 -19.82
N GLU A 43 7.80 5.42 -19.45
CA GLU A 43 8.84 5.85 -20.40
C GLU A 43 9.46 4.69 -21.18
N GLN A 44 9.75 3.58 -20.51
CA GLN A 44 10.38 2.40 -21.11
C GLN A 44 9.46 1.69 -22.11
N TYR A 45 8.17 1.59 -21.78
CA TYR A 45 7.20 0.83 -22.55
C TYR A 45 6.23 1.71 -23.35
N LYS A 46 6.49 3.01 -23.48
CA LYS A 46 5.60 3.98 -24.16
C LYS A 46 5.15 3.56 -25.58
N ASP A 47 5.98 2.79 -26.27
CA ASP A 47 5.74 2.34 -27.65
C ASP A 47 5.17 0.91 -27.71
N GLU A 48 5.01 0.23 -26.57
CA GLU A 48 4.43 -1.11 -26.50
C GLU A 48 2.90 -1.09 -26.52
N ALA A 49 2.33 -2.08 -27.20
CA ALA A 49 0.88 -2.26 -27.25
C ALA A 49 0.33 -2.49 -25.83
N ASN A 50 -0.72 -1.75 -25.47
CA ASN A 50 -1.40 -1.80 -24.16
C ASN A 50 -0.58 -1.29 -22.96
N ALA A 51 0.61 -0.70 -23.17
CA ALA A 51 1.38 -0.11 -22.08
C ALA A 51 0.58 0.97 -21.32
N GLY A 52 -0.17 1.80 -22.03
CA GLY A 52 -1.02 2.83 -21.44
C GLY A 52 -2.07 2.28 -20.46
N GLU A 53 -2.74 1.17 -20.80
CA GLU A 53 -3.74 0.54 -19.92
C GLU A 53 -3.09 -0.09 -18.69
N GLN A 54 -1.95 -0.75 -18.85
CA GLN A 54 -1.20 -1.33 -17.73
C GLN A 54 -0.68 -0.24 -16.78
N ILE A 55 -0.14 0.86 -17.31
CA ILE A 55 0.30 2.01 -16.52
C ILE A 55 -0.88 2.67 -15.80
N ALA A 56 -2.03 2.84 -16.46
CA ALA A 56 -3.24 3.38 -15.83
C ALA A 56 -3.72 2.49 -14.68
N LEU A 57 -3.69 1.17 -14.86
CA LEU A 57 -4.03 0.21 -13.81
C LEU A 57 -3.05 0.30 -12.62
N MET A 58 -1.74 0.40 -12.87
CA MET A 58 -0.74 0.58 -11.81
C MET A 58 -0.98 1.87 -11.02
N LYS A 59 -1.26 2.99 -11.69
CA LYS A 59 -1.59 4.28 -11.06
C LYS A 59 -2.85 4.14 -10.19
N SER A 60 -3.88 3.46 -10.69
CA SER A 60 -5.13 3.24 -9.92
C SER A 60 -4.88 2.42 -8.66
N GLN A 61 -4.11 1.33 -8.75
CA GLN A 61 -3.78 0.50 -7.59
C GLN A 61 -2.97 1.25 -6.53
N LEU A 62 -2.09 2.16 -6.95
CA LEU A 62 -1.32 3.02 -6.05
C LEU A 62 -2.22 3.98 -5.27
N GLU A 63 -3.18 4.61 -5.94
CA GLU A 63 -4.16 5.50 -5.30
C GLU A 63 -5.09 4.73 -4.35
N GLU A 64 -5.51 3.52 -4.72
CA GLU A 64 -6.29 2.64 -3.84
C GLU A 64 -5.50 2.20 -2.60
N ALA A 65 -4.23 1.80 -2.78
CA ALA A 65 -3.33 1.45 -1.67
C ALA A 65 -3.14 2.64 -0.71
N LYS A 66 -3.01 3.86 -1.25
CA LYS A 66 -2.91 5.09 -0.44
C LYS A 66 -4.17 5.32 0.39
N LYS A 67 -5.35 5.15 -0.21
CA LYS A 67 -6.64 5.26 0.50
C LYS A 67 -6.80 4.19 1.58
N ALA A 68 -6.41 2.95 1.27
CA ALA A 68 -6.46 1.84 2.22
C ALA A 68 -5.53 2.10 3.41
N LEU A 69 -4.28 2.50 3.16
CA LEU A 69 -3.32 2.83 4.22
C LEU A 69 -3.78 4.00 5.08
N ALA A 70 -4.39 5.04 4.50
CA ALA A 70 -4.93 6.16 5.28
C ALA A 70 -6.04 5.76 6.28
N SER A 71 -6.62 4.56 6.15
CA SER A 71 -7.59 4.02 7.11
C SER A 71 -6.95 3.32 8.31
N TYR A 72 -5.64 3.10 8.28
CA TYR A 72 -4.90 2.38 9.32
C TYR A 72 -4.40 3.36 10.39
N PRO A 73 -4.15 2.91 11.63
CA PRO A 73 -3.41 3.70 12.61
C PRO A 73 -2.03 4.13 12.09
N ASP A 74 -1.54 5.30 12.49
CA ASP A 74 -0.28 5.90 11.98
C ASP A 74 0.94 4.98 12.14
N ASP A 75 1.03 4.25 13.25
CA ASP A 75 2.08 3.27 13.50
C ASP A 75 2.01 2.06 12.55
N ALA A 76 0.79 1.59 12.27
CA ALA A 76 0.54 0.52 11.30
C ALA A 76 0.80 0.98 9.86
N GLN A 77 0.53 2.25 9.52
CA GLN A 77 0.88 2.85 8.23
C GLN A 77 2.40 2.86 8.05
N GLU A 78 3.13 3.45 9.00
CA GLU A 78 4.58 3.54 9.00
C GLU A 78 5.24 2.15 8.90
N GLN A 79 4.76 1.17 9.68
CA GLN A 79 5.27 -0.19 9.63
C GLN A 79 5.02 -0.87 8.27
N ALA A 80 3.82 -0.70 7.70
CA ALA A 80 3.49 -1.29 6.41
C ALA A 80 4.35 -0.68 5.29
N CYS A 81 4.50 0.64 5.26
CA CYS A 81 5.32 1.35 4.28
C CYS A 81 6.82 1.03 4.43
N SER A 82 7.31 0.87 5.66
CA SER A 82 8.70 0.44 5.91
C SER A 82 8.98 -0.95 5.33
N GLN A 83 8.05 -1.90 5.51
CA GLN A 83 8.19 -3.24 4.92
C GLN A 83 8.13 -3.19 3.40
N ALA A 84 7.23 -2.39 2.83
CA ALA A 84 7.12 -2.23 1.39
C ALA A 84 8.38 -1.61 0.77
N LEU A 85 8.99 -0.60 1.42
CA LEU A 85 10.26 -0.01 1.00
C LEU A 85 11.40 -1.03 0.98
N LYS A 86 11.50 -1.89 2.00
CA LYS A 86 12.50 -2.97 2.02
C LYS A 86 12.30 -3.94 0.86
N ALA A 87 11.05 -4.29 0.54
CA ALA A 87 10.75 -5.15 -0.61
C ALA A 87 11.15 -4.48 -1.94
N ILE A 88 10.92 -3.17 -2.09
CA ILE A 88 11.37 -2.40 -3.26
C ILE A 88 12.90 -2.42 -3.37
N GLU A 89 13.61 -2.21 -2.27
CA GLU A 89 15.07 -2.25 -2.24
C GLU A 89 15.60 -3.62 -2.66
N GLN A 90 15.06 -4.70 -2.09
CA GLN A 90 15.40 -6.07 -2.47
C GLN A 90 15.12 -6.38 -3.94
N ALA A 91 13.99 -5.91 -4.48
CA ALA A 91 13.68 -6.06 -5.90
C ALA A 91 14.68 -5.32 -6.78
N LYS A 92 15.07 -4.08 -6.40
CA LYS A 92 16.09 -3.30 -7.10
C LYS A 92 17.46 -3.97 -7.06
N GLU A 93 17.84 -4.58 -5.95
CA GLU A 93 19.10 -5.33 -5.83
C GLU A 93 19.10 -6.58 -6.72
N ALA A 94 18.00 -7.34 -6.74
CA ALA A 94 17.87 -8.53 -7.58
C ALA A 94 18.04 -8.24 -9.08
N VAL A 95 17.62 -7.05 -9.53
CA VAL A 95 17.79 -6.59 -10.92
C VAL A 95 19.22 -6.12 -11.22
N LYS A 96 19.99 -5.73 -10.20
CA LYS A 96 21.39 -5.26 -10.33
C LYS A 96 22.42 -6.39 -10.31
N THR A 97 22.09 -7.55 -9.75
CA THR A 97 22.95 -8.74 -9.79
C THR A 97 22.84 -9.43 -11.15
N PRO A 98 23.91 -9.46 -11.97
CA PRO A 98 23.95 -10.16 -13.26
C PRO A 98 23.94 -11.69 -13.13
#